data_AF-A0A8H7STJ3-F1
#
_entry.id   AF-A0A8H7STJ3-F1
#
_cell.length_a   1.000
_cell.length_b   1.000
_cell.length_c   1.000
_cell.angle_alpha   90.00
_cell.angle_beta   90.00
_cell.angle_gamma   90.00
#
_symmetry.space_group_name_H-M   'P 1'
#
loop_
_entity.id
_entity.type
_entity.pdbx_description
1 polymer ?
#
loop_
_entity_poly.entity_id
_entity_poly.type
_entity_poly.pdbx_seq_one_letter_code
_entity_poly.pdbx_strand_id
1 'polypeptide(L)'
;MSSLANLINSVKAKTANNVHLKNNSVKRKASNSKLEAKQKKQKTIIEATPSISLIPKRVSEPNVVVFDPSVLYKKPTLEDKASKKKFLDSRITTAEPSNVEQKNKPTAKEAEEEVENQKHDVELKQLLSTSNILEELEREEMSSRDKRKSNMKKLESLGAKASAGPKMPLFLKLSLDESRKQKGIAKLQEAKDLGIYDKSLKHLYVKTETKTRDRNPGITNGLGRLKGATLTIKKSDIERIKREGSKKKSFGGGKKGGKRNFKFLHNMTKCKTILASTVSSHFRNQIKRVVSQRKIKPSLVGFLANDDPAAKQYAEHTASSCKDIGLDFKLVKLDKDALKLNIIKANSDKNINGIMVYYPVFGNHTDYTLRNSVDDLKDIEGLAHNAVNSIYHDPSKKKILPCTPLAIIKILEYIGQYKNSLVHGDRLKGRTVTIINRSEIAGRPLAALLAKEGANVYSVDKHNVQKFTKNDILDTDLEYTQVVPKSDIVITGVPDANYKLPSNLLKPGVIAINFSTYANFESDITSKASYFVPSVGKVTVAMLKRNLLKLYDYQNN
;
A
#
# COMPACT_ATOMS: atom_id res chain seq x y z
N MET A 1 -67.81 -11.90 16.65
CA MET A 1 -66.71 -12.75 16.11
C MET A 1 -65.36 -12.03 15.98
N SER A 2 -65.26 -10.74 15.64
CA SER A 2 -63.95 -10.05 15.52
C SER A 2 -63.30 -9.64 16.86
N SER A 3 -64.09 -9.38 17.92
CA SER A 3 -63.57 -9.01 19.25
C SER A 3 -62.86 -10.18 19.96
N LEU A 4 -63.35 -11.40 19.80
CA LEU A 4 -62.78 -12.60 20.43
C LEU A 4 -61.44 -12.99 19.78
N ALA A 5 -61.31 -12.83 18.46
CA ALA A 5 -60.07 -13.11 17.72
C ALA A 5 -58.93 -12.16 18.14
N ASN A 6 -59.24 -10.89 18.38
CA ASN A 6 -58.25 -9.91 18.84
C ASN A 6 -57.79 -10.17 20.29
N LEU A 7 -58.69 -10.65 21.14
CA LEU A 7 -58.35 -11.04 22.52
C LEU A 7 -57.44 -12.28 22.53
N ILE A 8 -57.73 -13.29 21.71
CA ILE A 8 -56.91 -14.50 21.59
C ILE A 8 -55.51 -14.18 21.06
N ASN A 9 -55.39 -13.29 20.08
CA ASN A 9 -54.09 -12.86 19.54
C ASN A 9 -53.27 -12.03 20.55
N SER A 10 -53.94 -11.18 21.34
CA SER A 10 -53.32 -10.44 22.45
C SER A 10 -52.78 -11.36 23.55
N VAL A 11 -53.56 -12.40 23.92
CA VAL A 11 -53.13 -13.40 24.92
C VAL A 11 -52.00 -14.28 24.42
N LYS A 12 -51.99 -14.66 23.13
CA LYS A 12 -50.88 -15.39 22.49
C LYS A 12 -49.60 -14.56 22.40
N ALA A 13 -49.69 -13.26 22.11
CA ALA A 13 -48.53 -12.38 22.08
C ALA A 13 -47.92 -12.16 23.48
N LYS A 14 -48.75 -12.07 24.52
CA LYS A 14 -48.29 -11.95 25.92
C LYS A 14 -47.67 -13.24 26.44
N THR A 15 -48.19 -14.41 26.08
CA THR A 15 -47.57 -15.69 26.45
C THR A 15 -46.24 -15.94 25.71
N ALA A 16 -46.13 -15.58 24.44
CA ALA A 16 -44.87 -15.69 23.68
C ALA A 16 -43.74 -14.80 24.26
N ASN A 17 -44.06 -13.56 24.64
CA ASN A 17 -43.09 -12.65 25.26
C ASN A 17 -42.64 -13.11 26.66
N ASN A 18 -43.53 -13.69 27.46
CA ASN A 18 -43.17 -14.22 28.77
C ASN A 18 -42.28 -15.48 28.69
N VAL A 19 -42.47 -16.32 27.66
CA VAL A 19 -41.60 -17.47 27.41
C VAL A 19 -40.21 -17.01 26.93
N HIS A 20 -40.13 -15.95 26.12
CA HIS A 20 -38.86 -15.41 25.65
C HIS A 20 -38.05 -14.70 26.76
N LEU A 21 -38.73 -13.99 27.68
CA LEU A 21 -38.12 -13.39 28.86
C LEU A 21 -37.63 -14.44 29.88
N LYS A 22 -38.40 -15.52 30.11
CA LYS A 22 -37.95 -16.64 30.95
C LYS A 22 -36.73 -17.33 30.36
N ASN A 23 -36.71 -17.60 29.04
CA ASN A 23 -35.58 -18.25 28.39
C ASN A 23 -34.29 -17.40 28.38
N ASN A 24 -34.41 -16.07 28.30
CA ASN A 24 -33.25 -15.17 28.42
C ASN A 24 -32.75 -15.03 29.87
N SER A 25 -33.63 -15.13 30.87
CA SER A 25 -33.22 -15.16 32.29
C SER A 25 -32.49 -16.45 32.68
N VAL A 26 -32.91 -17.59 32.11
CA VAL A 26 -32.26 -18.90 32.33
C VAL A 26 -30.91 -18.97 31.60
N LYS A 27 -30.82 -18.42 30.38
CA LYS A 27 -29.53 -18.30 29.65
C LYS A 27 -28.53 -17.38 30.35
N ARG A 28 -28.98 -16.27 30.95
CA ARG A 28 -28.11 -15.37 31.74
C ARG A 28 -27.66 -15.98 33.08
N LYS A 29 -28.52 -16.76 33.76
CA LYS A 29 -28.11 -17.51 34.96
C LYS A 29 -27.11 -18.63 34.65
N ALA A 30 -27.27 -19.32 33.52
CA ALA A 30 -26.33 -20.36 33.08
C ALA A 30 -24.98 -19.82 32.57
N SER A 31 -24.94 -18.58 32.05
CA SER A 31 -23.69 -17.93 31.67
C SER A 31 -22.91 -17.38 32.87
N ASN A 32 -23.61 -16.84 33.88
CA ASN A 32 -22.96 -16.36 35.11
C ASN A 32 -22.43 -17.51 35.98
N SER A 33 -23.14 -18.64 36.09
CA SER A 33 -22.63 -19.81 36.81
C SER A 33 -21.39 -20.44 36.13
N LYS A 34 -21.30 -20.37 34.79
CA LYS A 34 -20.10 -20.81 34.04
C LYS A 34 -18.92 -19.84 34.20
N LEU A 35 -19.16 -18.53 34.37
CA LEU A 35 -18.12 -17.54 34.64
C LEU A 35 -17.59 -17.64 36.08
N GLU A 36 -18.47 -17.85 37.06
CA GLU A 36 -18.08 -18.10 38.46
C GLU A 36 -17.34 -19.43 38.65
N ALA A 37 -17.73 -20.48 37.91
CA ALA A 37 -16.99 -21.75 37.88
C ALA A 37 -15.60 -21.62 37.21
N LYS A 38 -15.45 -20.74 36.21
CA LYS A 38 -14.15 -20.44 35.56
C LYS A 38 -13.23 -19.61 36.47
N GLN A 39 -13.79 -18.65 37.20
CA GLN A 39 -13.02 -17.85 38.18
C GLN A 39 -12.65 -18.66 39.45
N LYS A 40 -13.50 -19.59 39.90
CA LYS A 40 -13.13 -20.55 40.96
C LYS A 40 -12.02 -21.48 40.50
N LYS A 41 -12.08 -22.06 39.29
CA LYS A 41 -10.98 -22.89 38.75
C LYS A 41 -9.66 -22.14 38.57
N GLN A 42 -9.69 -20.84 38.23
CA GLN A 42 -8.47 -20.03 38.15
C GLN A 42 -7.89 -19.66 39.52
N LYS A 43 -8.72 -19.53 40.56
CA LYS A 43 -8.24 -19.32 41.95
C LYS A 43 -7.67 -20.60 42.57
N THR A 44 -8.20 -21.78 42.25
CA THR A 44 -7.67 -23.06 42.77
C THR A 44 -6.32 -23.46 42.14
N ILE A 45 -5.93 -22.86 41.00
CA ILE A 45 -4.64 -23.12 40.35
C ILE A 45 -3.51 -22.23 40.94
N ILE A 46 -3.84 -21.26 41.80
CA ILE A 46 -2.85 -20.37 42.44
C ILE A 46 -2.42 -20.86 43.83
N GLU A 47 -3.05 -21.89 44.39
CA GLU A 47 -2.76 -22.38 45.77
C GLU A 47 -2.19 -23.81 45.85
N ALA A 48 -1.62 -24.35 44.77
CA ALA A 48 -0.99 -25.69 44.80
C ALA A 48 0.40 -25.70 44.14
N THR A 49 1.40 -25.16 44.83
CA THR A 49 2.80 -25.53 44.65
C THR A 49 3.46 -25.71 46.02
N PRO A 50 4.15 -26.82 46.28
CA PRO A 50 4.76 -27.10 47.57
C PRO A 50 5.99 -26.22 47.80
N SER A 51 6.16 -25.80 49.04
CA SER A 51 7.33 -25.10 49.58
C SER A 51 8.60 -25.94 49.43
N ILE A 52 9.56 -25.46 48.63
CA ILE A 52 10.95 -25.97 48.62
C ILE A 52 11.84 -24.89 49.24
N SER A 53 12.54 -25.29 50.29
CA SER A 53 13.49 -24.50 51.08
C SER A 53 14.63 -23.93 50.24
N LEU A 54 14.92 -22.65 50.45
CA LEU A 54 16.07 -21.93 49.93
C LEU A 54 17.39 -22.52 50.48
N ILE A 55 18.17 -23.16 49.62
CA ILE A 55 19.61 -23.38 49.79
C ILE A 55 20.33 -22.37 48.88
N PRO A 56 21.32 -21.60 49.35
CA PRO A 56 21.93 -20.54 48.55
C PRO A 56 22.84 -21.15 47.47
N LYS A 57 22.46 -21.02 46.20
CA LYS A 57 23.37 -21.30 45.08
C LYS A 57 24.33 -20.13 44.91
N ARG A 58 25.63 -20.41 45.04
CA ARG A 58 26.73 -19.50 44.65
C ARG A 58 26.57 -19.09 43.18
N VAL A 59 26.58 -17.79 42.95
CA VAL A 59 26.69 -17.19 41.62
C VAL A 59 28.14 -17.38 41.15
N SER A 60 28.37 -18.14 40.08
CA SER A 60 29.63 -18.15 39.36
C SER A 60 29.68 -16.96 38.41
N GLU A 61 30.75 -16.17 38.50
CA GLU A 61 31.02 -15.02 37.63
C GLU A 61 31.05 -15.39 36.13
N PRO A 62 30.72 -14.45 35.22
CA PRO A 62 30.75 -14.72 33.79
C PRO A 62 32.20 -14.87 33.28
N ASN A 63 32.47 -15.98 32.58
CA ASN A 63 33.73 -16.18 31.86
C ASN A 63 33.86 -15.17 30.70
N VAL A 64 34.77 -14.20 30.84
CA VAL A 64 35.22 -13.36 29.73
C VAL A 64 36.27 -14.12 28.94
N VAL A 65 35.92 -14.60 27.75
CA VAL A 65 36.88 -15.17 26.81
C VAL A 65 37.51 -14.02 26.02
N VAL A 66 38.72 -13.62 26.42
CA VAL A 66 39.56 -12.70 25.65
C VAL A 66 40.19 -13.48 24.51
N PHE A 67 39.81 -13.18 23.28
CA PHE A 67 40.47 -13.74 22.10
C PHE A 67 41.81 -13.05 21.89
N ASP A 68 42.88 -13.83 22.02
CA ASP A 68 44.24 -13.39 21.71
C ASP A 68 44.40 -13.25 20.17
N PRO A 69 44.69 -12.06 19.61
CA PRO A 69 44.75 -11.84 18.15
C PRO A 69 45.90 -12.58 17.46
N SER A 70 46.75 -13.26 18.23
CA SER A 70 47.97 -13.91 17.78
C SER A 70 47.76 -15.26 17.07
N VAL A 71 46.53 -15.80 17.08
CA VAL A 71 46.21 -17.13 16.50
C VAL A 71 45.85 -17.06 15.00
N LEU A 72 45.69 -15.86 14.43
CA LEU A 72 45.28 -15.68 13.02
C LEU A 72 46.42 -15.84 12.00
N TYR A 73 47.65 -16.12 12.42
CA TYR A 73 48.79 -16.28 11.52
C TYR A 73 49.69 -17.47 11.85
N LYS A 74 49.13 -18.70 11.90
CA LYS A 74 49.94 -19.92 11.76
C LYS A 74 49.84 -20.44 10.32
N LYS A 75 50.97 -20.51 9.62
CA LYS A 75 51.06 -21.21 8.33
C LYS A 75 50.84 -22.72 8.57
N PRO A 76 50.04 -23.41 7.75
CA PRO A 76 49.69 -24.80 7.97
C PRO A 76 50.94 -25.70 7.85
N THR A 77 51.08 -26.63 8.81
CA THR A 77 52.15 -27.64 8.82
C THR A 77 51.90 -28.71 7.76
N LEU A 78 52.93 -29.50 7.43
CA LEU A 78 52.87 -30.54 6.37
C LEU A 78 51.82 -31.63 6.66
N GLU A 79 51.50 -31.89 7.93
CA GLU A 79 50.48 -32.85 8.37
C GLU A 79 49.05 -32.39 8.05
N ASP A 80 48.78 -31.08 8.09
CA ASP A 80 47.47 -30.49 7.76
C ASP A 80 47.15 -30.57 6.26
N LYS A 81 48.18 -30.60 5.41
CA LYS A 81 48.00 -30.76 3.95
C LYS A 81 47.74 -32.21 3.55
N ALA A 82 48.28 -33.18 4.31
CA ALA A 82 48.06 -34.61 4.08
C ALA A 82 46.64 -35.04 4.50
N SER A 83 46.15 -34.51 5.62
CA SER A 83 44.78 -34.75 6.12
C SER A 83 43.72 -34.09 5.22
N LYS A 84 44.01 -32.91 4.65
CA LYS A 84 43.13 -32.28 3.66
C LYS A 84 43.08 -33.01 2.32
N LYS A 85 44.18 -33.67 1.90
CA LYS A 85 44.19 -34.56 0.73
C LYS A 85 43.42 -35.86 0.97
N LYS A 86 43.49 -36.45 2.17
CA LYS A 86 42.69 -37.63 2.54
C LYS A 86 41.18 -37.35 2.61
N PHE A 87 40.80 -36.13 3.00
CA PHE A 87 39.38 -35.71 3.02
C PHE A 87 38.78 -35.48 1.62
N LEU A 88 39.62 -35.18 0.62
CA LEU A 88 39.20 -34.88 -0.76
C LEU A 88 39.28 -36.07 -1.72
N ASP A 89 39.86 -37.20 -1.30
CA ASP A 89 40.00 -38.37 -2.17
C ASP A 89 38.79 -39.30 -2.00
N SER A 90 37.87 -39.22 -2.96
CA SER A 90 36.64 -40.01 -3.01
C SER A 90 36.94 -41.45 -3.41
N ARG A 91 37.26 -42.32 -2.43
CA ARG A 91 37.13 -43.77 -2.60
C ARG A 91 36.41 -44.35 -1.38
N ILE A 92 35.15 -44.70 -1.60
CA ILE A 92 34.34 -45.47 -0.66
C ILE A 92 34.88 -46.89 -0.69
N THR A 93 35.61 -47.27 0.35
CA THR A 93 35.82 -48.67 0.72
C THR A 93 34.90 -49.00 1.88
N THR A 94 33.94 -49.87 1.62
CA THR A 94 33.12 -50.57 2.61
C THR A 94 34.02 -51.29 3.61
N ALA A 95 33.97 -50.89 4.88
CA ALA A 95 34.55 -51.62 5.99
C ALA A 95 33.42 -52.31 6.78
N GLU A 96 33.61 -53.61 7.03
CA GLU A 96 32.71 -54.49 7.78
C GLU A 96 32.64 -54.13 9.28
N PRO A 97 31.55 -54.51 9.99
CA PRO A 97 31.25 -54.00 11.31
C PRO A 97 31.90 -54.87 12.40
N SER A 98 32.73 -54.28 13.26
CA SER A 98 33.16 -54.90 14.51
C SER A 98 33.29 -53.88 15.64
N ASN A 99 32.17 -53.64 16.32
CA ASN A 99 31.97 -53.90 17.75
C ASN A 99 30.71 -53.17 18.23
N VAL A 100 29.74 -53.96 18.64
CA VAL A 100 28.45 -53.53 19.16
C VAL A 100 28.65 -53.00 20.58
N GLU A 101 28.70 -51.68 20.75
CA GLU A 101 28.25 -51.06 21.99
C GLU A 101 26.73 -51.04 21.99
N GLN A 102 26.16 -51.59 23.06
CA GLN A 102 24.74 -51.83 23.26
C GLN A 102 23.96 -50.51 23.14
N LYS A 103 23.10 -50.42 22.12
CA LYS A 103 22.07 -49.38 22.04
C LYS A 103 21.16 -49.52 23.27
N ASN A 104 21.13 -48.47 24.10
CA ASN A 104 20.09 -48.30 25.11
C ASN A 104 18.71 -48.46 24.46
N LYS A 105 17.84 -49.28 25.07
CA LYS A 105 16.45 -49.44 24.66
C LYS A 105 15.76 -48.06 24.70
N PRO A 106 15.03 -47.65 23.64
CA PRO A 106 14.37 -46.34 23.61
C PRO A 106 13.41 -46.21 24.79
N THR A 107 13.41 -45.03 25.42
CA THR A 107 12.43 -44.77 26.47
C THR A 107 11.02 -44.68 25.87
N ALA A 108 9.98 -45.04 26.64
CA ALA A 108 8.60 -45.10 26.15
C ALA A 108 8.12 -43.80 25.47
N LYS A 109 8.68 -42.64 25.87
CA LYS A 109 8.39 -41.35 25.25
C LYS A 109 9.04 -41.15 23.88
N GLU A 110 10.27 -41.63 23.68
CA GLU A 110 10.98 -41.54 22.39
C GLU A 110 10.34 -42.45 21.35
N ALA A 111 9.83 -43.61 21.78
CA ALA A 111 9.08 -44.52 20.91
C ALA A 111 7.71 -43.95 20.49
N GLU A 112 7.03 -43.22 21.38
CA GLU A 112 5.78 -42.53 21.04
C GLU A 112 6.02 -41.37 20.06
N GLU A 113 7.10 -40.61 20.24
CA GLU A 113 7.49 -39.51 19.35
C GLU A 113 7.92 -39.99 17.95
N GLU A 114 8.63 -41.13 17.86
CA GLU A 114 8.94 -41.76 16.57
C GLU A 114 7.67 -42.24 15.84
N VAL A 115 6.69 -42.78 16.54
CA VAL A 115 5.41 -43.21 15.94
C VAL A 115 4.61 -42.01 15.44
N GLU A 116 4.63 -40.89 16.16
CA GLU A 116 3.96 -39.65 15.73
C GLU A 116 4.66 -39.02 14.51
N ASN A 117 5.99 -39.00 14.49
CA ASN A 117 6.76 -38.54 13.33
C ASN A 117 6.53 -39.42 12.08
N GLN A 118 6.44 -40.74 12.25
CA GLN A 118 6.10 -41.64 11.14
C GLN A 118 4.69 -41.41 10.61
N LYS A 119 3.73 -41.06 11.48
CA LYS A 119 2.37 -40.68 11.05
C LYS A 119 2.38 -39.38 10.24
N HIS A 120 3.10 -38.36 10.71
CA HIS A 120 3.24 -37.10 9.97
C HIS A 120 3.92 -37.30 8.60
N ASP A 121 4.93 -38.16 8.51
CA ASP A 121 5.59 -38.48 7.25
C ASP A 121 4.66 -39.20 6.25
N VAL A 122 3.79 -40.08 6.76
CA VAL A 122 2.76 -40.76 5.94
C VAL A 122 1.69 -39.78 5.47
N GLU A 123 1.23 -38.90 6.35
CA GLU A 123 0.24 -37.86 6.02
C GLU A 123 0.80 -36.87 4.99
N LEU A 124 2.06 -36.45 5.14
CA LEU A 124 2.73 -35.60 4.17
C LEU A 124 2.85 -36.28 2.80
N LYS A 125 3.17 -37.57 2.74
CA LYS A 125 3.22 -38.35 1.49
C LYS A 125 1.85 -38.44 0.82
N GLN A 126 0.77 -38.58 1.59
CA GLN A 126 -0.61 -38.60 1.07
C GLN A 126 -1.05 -37.22 0.54
N LEU A 127 -0.67 -36.13 1.20
CA LEU A 127 -0.93 -34.77 0.71
C LEU A 127 -0.16 -34.47 -0.58
N LEU A 128 1.09 -34.94 -0.69
CA LEU A 128 1.88 -34.79 -1.92
C LEU A 128 1.31 -35.60 -3.08
N SER A 129 0.84 -36.83 -2.85
CA SER A 129 0.24 -37.65 -3.90
C SER A 129 -1.09 -37.07 -4.39
N THR A 130 -1.95 -36.62 -3.47
CA THR A 130 -3.23 -35.97 -3.82
C THR A 130 -3.03 -34.64 -4.54
N SER A 131 -2.04 -33.83 -4.13
CA SER A 131 -1.69 -32.59 -4.84
C SER A 131 -1.18 -32.86 -6.26
N ASN A 132 -0.40 -33.93 -6.48
CA ASN A 132 0.08 -34.30 -7.82
C ASN A 132 -1.08 -34.74 -8.73
N ILE A 133 -2.03 -35.52 -8.21
CA ILE A 133 -3.21 -35.97 -8.96
C ILE A 133 -4.11 -34.78 -9.33
N LEU A 134 -4.34 -33.85 -8.40
CA LEU A 134 -5.09 -32.61 -8.69
C LEU A 134 -4.39 -31.77 -9.78
N GLU A 135 -3.07 -31.68 -9.73
CA GLU A 135 -2.31 -30.94 -10.74
C GLU A 135 -2.35 -31.60 -12.12
N GLU A 136 -2.38 -32.93 -12.19
CA GLU A 136 -2.55 -33.68 -13.44
C GLU A 136 -3.95 -33.47 -14.04
N LEU A 137 -5.00 -33.53 -13.22
CA LEU A 137 -6.37 -33.25 -13.66
C LEU A 137 -6.55 -31.80 -14.16
N GLU A 138 -6.02 -30.82 -13.42
CA GLU A 138 -6.03 -29.42 -13.85
C GLU A 138 -5.26 -29.23 -15.17
N ARG A 139 -4.16 -29.98 -15.37
CA ARG A 139 -3.42 -29.96 -16.63
C ARG A 139 -4.23 -30.56 -17.76
N GLU A 140 -5.05 -31.58 -17.57
CA GLU A 140 -5.86 -32.14 -18.67
C GLU A 140 -6.93 -31.14 -19.17
N GLU A 141 -7.52 -30.36 -18.26
CA GLU A 141 -8.57 -29.37 -18.58
C GLU A 141 -8.03 -28.05 -19.18
N MET A 142 -6.73 -27.77 -19.04
CA MET A 142 -6.13 -26.49 -19.46
C MET A 142 -5.72 -26.43 -20.95
N SER A 143 -5.98 -25.28 -21.59
CA SER A 143 -5.48 -24.96 -22.93
C SER A 143 -3.94 -24.99 -23.00
N SER A 144 -3.36 -25.35 -24.15
CA SER A 144 -1.91 -25.40 -24.37
C SER A 144 -1.17 -24.09 -24.05
N ARG A 145 -1.88 -22.95 -24.09
CA ARG A 145 -1.34 -21.64 -23.73
C ARG A 145 -1.25 -21.43 -22.22
N ASP A 146 -2.24 -21.90 -21.48
CA ASP A 146 -2.32 -21.76 -20.02
C ASP A 146 -1.39 -22.77 -19.32
N LYS A 147 -1.22 -23.97 -19.91
CA LYS A 147 -0.16 -24.94 -19.53
C LYS A 147 1.22 -24.30 -19.49
N ARG A 148 1.58 -23.56 -20.55
CA ARG A 148 2.89 -22.89 -20.65
C ARG A 148 3.05 -21.79 -19.60
N LYS A 149 1.98 -21.03 -19.32
CA LYS A 149 1.99 -19.94 -18.35
C LYS A 149 2.08 -20.45 -16.91
N SER A 150 1.40 -21.56 -16.60
CA SER A 150 1.47 -22.23 -15.30
C SER A 150 2.87 -22.82 -15.06
N ASN A 151 3.43 -23.54 -16.03
CA ASN A 151 4.79 -24.08 -15.92
C ASN A 151 5.86 -22.98 -15.76
N MET A 152 5.70 -21.84 -16.44
CA MET A 152 6.61 -20.70 -16.30
C MET A 152 6.55 -20.11 -14.88
N LYS A 153 5.34 -19.90 -14.33
CA LYS A 153 5.16 -19.44 -12.95
C LYS A 153 5.73 -20.43 -11.92
N LYS A 154 5.60 -21.74 -12.19
CA LYS A 154 6.15 -22.80 -11.34
C LYS A 154 7.68 -22.77 -11.33
N LEU A 155 8.30 -22.62 -12.50
CA LEU A 155 9.75 -22.41 -12.63
C LEU A 155 10.23 -21.14 -11.89
N GLU A 156 9.47 -20.04 -11.98
CA GLU A 156 9.75 -18.82 -11.24
C GLU A 156 9.63 -19.01 -9.71
N SER A 157 8.62 -19.75 -9.24
CA SER A 157 8.46 -20.06 -7.80
C SER A 157 9.55 -20.99 -7.25
N LEU A 158 10.14 -21.84 -8.10
CA LEU A 158 11.27 -22.71 -7.77
C LEU A 158 12.63 -22.01 -7.90
N GLY A 159 12.64 -20.69 -8.12
CA GLY A 159 13.85 -19.87 -8.10
C GLY A 159 14.58 -19.76 -9.45
N ALA A 160 14.00 -20.25 -10.56
CA ALA A 160 14.56 -20.03 -11.88
C ALA A 160 14.31 -18.57 -12.31
N LYS A 161 15.38 -17.79 -12.50
CA LYS A 161 15.29 -16.45 -13.09
C LYS A 161 14.84 -16.58 -14.54
N ALA A 162 13.81 -15.81 -14.93
CA ALA A 162 13.40 -15.70 -16.33
C ALA A 162 14.53 -15.09 -17.16
N SER A 163 15.41 -15.92 -17.71
CA SER A 163 16.31 -15.49 -18.76
C SER A 163 15.49 -15.35 -20.03
N ALA A 164 15.56 -14.18 -20.66
CA ALA A 164 15.11 -14.04 -22.03
C ALA A 164 15.97 -14.98 -22.87
N GLY A 165 15.43 -16.17 -23.17
CA GLY A 165 16.11 -17.15 -24.03
C GLY A 165 16.55 -16.50 -25.34
N PRO A 166 17.55 -17.09 -26.03
CA PRO A 166 18.11 -16.52 -27.24
C PRO A 166 16.98 -16.15 -28.21
N LYS A 167 16.96 -14.87 -28.63
CA LYS A 167 15.94 -14.37 -29.55
C LYS A 167 15.93 -15.26 -30.79
N MET A 168 14.76 -15.82 -31.08
CA MET A 168 14.55 -16.68 -32.23
C MET A 168 15.15 -16.02 -33.50
N PRO A 169 15.97 -16.76 -34.28
CA PRO A 169 16.58 -16.23 -35.49
C PRO A 169 15.52 -15.61 -36.41
N LEU A 170 15.87 -14.47 -37.03
CA LEU A 170 14.94 -13.65 -37.80
C LEU A 170 14.19 -14.45 -38.87
N PHE A 171 14.86 -15.39 -39.54
CA PHE A 171 14.27 -16.23 -40.58
C PHE A 171 13.16 -17.15 -40.06
N LEU A 172 13.34 -17.76 -38.87
CA LEU A 172 12.33 -18.58 -38.20
C LEU A 172 11.14 -17.74 -37.74
N LYS A 173 11.38 -16.49 -37.35
CA LYS A 173 10.30 -15.56 -37.00
C LYS A 173 9.44 -15.19 -38.22
N LEU A 174 10.09 -14.90 -39.34
CA LEU A 174 9.42 -14.56 -40.59
C LEU A 174 8.60 -15.74 -41.13
N SER A 175 9.15 -16.95 -41.13
CA SER A 175 8.43 -18.15 -41.59
C SER A 175 7.22 -18.48 -40.70
N LEU A 176 7.34 -18.31 -39.38
CA LEU A 176 6.21 -18.48 -38.45
C LEU A 176 5.14 -17.41 -38.63
N ASP A 177 5.52 -16.17 -38.92
CA ASP A 177 4.58 -15.08 -39.17
C ASP A 177 3.85 -15.25 -40.52
N GLU A 178 4.52 -15.77 -41.55
CA GLU A 178 3.89 -16.17 -42.83
C GLU A 178 2.91 -17.33 -42.64
N SER A 179 3.29 -18.39 -41.93
CA SER A 179 2.41 -19.51 -41.62
C SER A 179 1.17 -19.07 -40.82
N ARG A 180 1.33 -18.11 -39.89
CA ARG A 180 0.21 -17.51 -39.16
C ARG A 180 -0.70 -16.67 -40.05
N LYS A 181 -0.15 -15.90 -40.99
CA LYS A 181 -0.92 -15.14 -41.97
C LYS A 181 -1.75 -16.07 -42.86
N GLN A 182 -1.14 -17.14 -43.38
CA GLN A 182 -1.84 -18.13 -44.20
C GLN A 182 -2.98 -18.82 -43.43
N LYS A 183 -2.75 -19.24 -42.18
CA LYS A 183 -3.78 -19.81 -41.31
C LYS A 183 -4.92 -18.83 -41.00
N GLY A 184 -4.61 -17.54 -40.81
CA GLY A 184 -5.61 -16.51 -40.61
C GLY A 184 -6.47 -16.25 -41.85
N ILE A 185 -5.86 -16.30 -43.03
CA ILE A 185 -6.57 -16.19 -44.32
C ILE A 185 -7.48 -17.40 -44.54
N ALA A 186 -6.99 -18.62 -44.29
CA ALA A 186 -7.78 -19.84 -44.41
C ALA A 186 -9.00 -19.84 -43.46
N LYS A 187 -8.82 -19.45 -42.20
CA LYS A 187 -9.93 -19.31 -41.24
C LYS A 187 -10.93 -18.23 -41.62
N LEU A 188 -10.47 -17.15 -42.25
CA LEU A 188 -11.36 -16.09 -42.73
C LEU A 188 -12.19 -16.58 -43.92
N GLN A 189 -11.62 -17.43 -44.77
CA GLN A 189 -12.33 -18.05 -45.89
C GLN A 189 -13.35 -19.08 -45.39
N GLU A 190 -12.94 -19.97 -44.49
CA GLU A 190 -13.83 -20.94 -43.81
C GLU A 190 -15.01 -20.25 -43.10
N ALA A 191 -14.77 -19.13 -42.39
CA ALA A 191 -15.83 -18.36 -41.75
C ALA A 191 -16.81 -17.71 -42.74
N LYS A 192 -16.36 -17.37 -43.95
CA LYS A 192 -17.23 -16.89 -45.04
C LYS A 192 -18.05 -18.02 -45.63
N ASP A 193 -17.42 -19.17 -45.85
CA ASP A 193 -18.07 -20.34 -46.44
C ASP A 193 -19.17 -20.90 -45.50
N LEU A 194 -18.98 -20.77 -44.18
CA LEU A 194 -19.97 -21.11 -43.15
C LEU A 194 -21.04 -20.03 -42.90
N GLY A 195 -20.94 -18.85 -43.55
CA GLY A 195 -21.90 -17.75 -43.38
C GLY A 195 -21.84 -17.01 -42.04
N ILE A 196 -20.80 -17.22 -41.22
CA ILE A 196 -20.64 -16.61 -39.87
C ILE A 196 -19.79 -15.32 -39.93
N TYR A 197 -19.32 -14.93 -41.12
CA TYR A 197 -18.43 -13.80 -41.30
C TYR A 197 -19.13 -12.44 -41.27
N ASP A 198 -18.81 -11.60 -40.28
CA ASP A 198 -19.15 -10.16 -40.25
C ASP A 198 -17.92 -9.27 -40.52
N LYS A 199 -18.11 -8.22 -41.31
CA LYS A 199 -17.04 -7.31 -41.78
C LYS A 199 -16.35 -6.55 -40.65
N SER A 200 -17.05 -6.28 -39.54
CA SER A 200 -16.50 -5.62 -38.34
C SER A 200 -15.52 -6.52 -37.56
N LEU A 201 -15.66 -7.83 -37.69
CA LEU A 201 -14.86 -8.84 -36.97
C LEU A 201 -13.59 -9.27 -37.73
N LYS A 202 -13.31 -8.66 -38.90
CA LYS A 202 -12.13 -8.96 -39.73
C LYS A 202 -10.80 -8.97 -38.95
N HIS A 203 -10.67 -8.11 -37.93
CA HIS A 203 -9.48 -7.96 -37.10
C HIS A 203 -9.20 -9.17 -36.18
N LEU A 204 -10.22 -9.99 -35.88
CA LEU A 204 -10.09 -11.23 -35.09
C LEU A 204 -9.46 -12.36 -35.91
N TYR A 205 -9.67 -12.36 -37.23
CA TYR A 205 -9.19 -13.40 -38.15
C TYR A 205 -7.88 -13.01 -38.85
N VAL A 206 -7.67 -11.71 -39.12
CA VAL A 206 -6.46 -11.19 -39.76
C VAL A 206 -5.99 -9.92 -39.06
N LYS A 207 -4.76 -9.94 -38.54
CA LYS A 207 -4.10 -8.74 -37.98
C LYS A 207 -3.73 -7.79 -39.12
N THR A 208 -4.43 -6.66 -39.25
CA THR A 208 -4.06 -5.58 -40.18
C THR A 208 -2.93 -4.74 -39.60
N GLU A 209 -1.86 -4.52 -40.36
CA GLU A 209 -0.74 -3.67 -39.95
C GLU A 209 -1.23 -2.24 -39.67
N THR A 210 -1.03 -1.78 -38.43
CA THR A 210 -1.22 -0.38 -38.06
C THR A 210 -0.09 0.44 -38.68
N LYS A 211 -0.38 1.19 -39.75
CA LYS A 211 0.54 2.21 -40.27
C LYS A 211 0.81 3.26 -39.18
N THR A 212 1.96 3.16 -38.52
CA THR A 212 2.50 4.25 -37.69
C THR A 212 2.83 5.42 -38.61
N ARG A 213 2.00 6.47 -38.56
CA ARG A 213 2.28 7.73 -39.25
C ARG A 213 3.26 8.52 -38.39
N ASP A 214 4.53 8.53 -38.78
CA ASP A 214 5.51 9.49 -38.26
C ASP A 214 5.03 10.92 -38.58
N ARG A 215 4.52 11.58 -37.55
CA ARG A 215 4.23 13.01 -37.59
C ARG A 215 5.39 13.71 -36.89
N ASN A 216 6.32 14.29 -37.65
CA ASN A 216 7.18 15.34 -37.12
C ASN A 216 6.34 16.62 -37.00
N PRO A 217 6.00 17.10 -35.80
CA PRO A 217 5.35 18.38 -35.64
C PRO A 217 6.32 19.49 -36.07
N GLY A 218 5.87 20.42 -36.91
CA GLY A 218 6.64 21.57 -37.36
C GLY A 218 7.03 22.53 -36.23
N ILE A 219 7.68 23.65 -36.59
CA ILE A 219 8.18 24.64 -35.64
C ILE A 219 6.99 25.39 -35.01
N THR A 220 6.72 25.10 -33.74
CA THR A 220 5.69 25.72 -32.88
C THR A 220 4.24 25.62 -33.37
N ASN A 221 3.34 25.08 -32.53
CA ASN A 221 1.90 24.91 -32.80
C ASN A 221 1.51 24.12 -34.07
N GLY A 222 2.44 23.40 -34.68
CA GLY A 222 2.19 22.54 -35.85
C GLY A 222 1.99 23.30 -37.16
N LEU A 223 2.58 24.49 -37.30
CA LEU A 223 2.54 25.28 -38.54
C LEU A 223 3.54 24.72 -39.57
N GLY A 224 3.01 24.28 -40.71
CA GLY A 224 3.80 23.77 -41.82
C GLY A 224 4.51 22.44 -41.56
N ARG A 225 5.18 21.93 -42.61
CA ARG A 225 6.01 20.72 -42.55
C ARG A 225 7.44 21.09 -42.91
N LEU A 226 8.39 20.80 -42.03
CA LEU A 226 9.81 21.02 -42.26
C LEU A 226 10.42 19.77 -42.89
N LYS A 227 11.06 19.89 -44.05
CA LYS A 227 11.84 18.80 -44.67
C LYS A 227 13.11 19.37 -45.30
N GLY A 228 14.28 18.91 -44.85
CA GLY A 228 15.58 19.30 -45.41
C GLY A 228 15.77 20.82 -45.48
N ALA A 229 15.62 21.51 -44.35
CA ALA A 229 15.69 22.97 -44.19
C ALA A 229 14.63 23.79 -44.97
N THR A 230 13.80 23.16 -45.80
CA THR A 230 12.70 23.82 -46.51
C THR A 230 11.40 23.69 -45.72
N LEU A 231 10.75 24.81 -45.39
CA LEU A 231 9.44 24.84 -44.73
C LEU A 231 8.33 24.91 -45.77
N THR A 232 7.50 23.86 -45.85
CA THR A 232 6.32 23.85 -46.71
C THR A 232 5.08 24.23 -45.91
N ILE A 233 4.46 25.36 -46.24
CA ILE A 233 3.25 25.88 -45.57
C ILE A 233 2.04 25.63 -46.46
N LYS A 234 0.97 25.03 -45.91
CA LYS A 234 -0.29 24.83 -46.65
C LYS A 234 -1.17 26.07 -46.60
N LYS A 235 -2.04 26.24 -47.60
CA LYS A 235 -3.02 27.35 -47.65
C LYS A 235 -3.91 27.42 -46.39
N SER A 236 -4.23 26.29 -45.78
CA SER A 236 -4.94 26.19 -44.49
C SER A 236 -4.18 26.80 -43.31
N ASP A 237 -2.85 26.71 -43.32
CA ASP A 237 -1.99 27.27 -42.26
C ASP A 237 -1.90 28.79 -42.43
N ILE A 238 -1.86 29.28 -43.67
CA ILE A 238 -1.92 30.71 -44.01
C ILE A 238 -3.26 31.32 -43.53
N GLU A 239 -4.37 30.63 -43.76
CA GLU A 239 -5.68 31.08 -43.27
C GLU A 239 -5.78 31.09 -41.75
N ARG A 240 -5.15 30.13 -41.07
CA ARG A 240 -5.10 30.08 -39.60
C ARG A 240 -4.32 31.26 -39.02
N ILE A 241 -3.19 31.63 -39.62
CA ILE A 241 -2.42 32.84 -39.27
C ILE A 241 -3.28 34.10 -39.47
N LYS A 242 -4.01 34.20 -40.59
CA LYS A 242 -4.91 35.34 -40.86
C LYS A 242 -6.06 35.45 -39.83
N ARG A 243 -6.56 34.33 -39.30
CA ARG A 243 -7.59 34.32 -38.24
C ARG A 243 -7.05 34.68 -36.85
N GLU A 244 -5.78 34.37 -36.56
CA GLU A 244 -5.16 34.73 -35.28
C GLU A 244 -4.80 36.22 -35.22
N GLY A 245 -4.46 36.85 -36.35
CA GLY A 245 -4.17 38.29 -36.44
C GLY A 245 -5.37 39.24 -36.34
N SER A 246 -6.61 38.74 -36.32
CA SER A 246 -7.84 39.55 -36.44
C SER A 246 -8.81 39.44 -35.25
N LYS A 247 -8.33 39.11 -34.05
CA LYS A 247 -9.18 39.17 -32.84
C LYS A 247 -9.16 40.55 -32.16
N LYS A 248 -9.98 41.47 -32.69
CA LYS A 248 -10.63 42.49 -31.86
C LYS A 248 -11.71 41.82 -31.00
N LYS A 249 -11.80 42.22 -29.73
CA LYS A 249 -12.87 41.82 -28.79
C LYS A 249 -14.24 42.24 -29.33
N SER A 250 -15.21 41.32 -29.38
CA SER A 250 -16.62 41.69 -29.28
C SER A 250 -17.47 40.58 -28.67
N PHE A 251 -18.26 41.03 -27.70
CA PHE A 251 -19.35 40.37 -26.98
C PHE A 251 -20.51 39.98 -27.92
N GLY A 252 -21.27 38.95 -27.50
CA GLY A 252 -22.75 38.88 -27.63
C GLY A 252 -23.36 38.68 -29.03
N GLY A 253 -24.19 37.64 -29.17
CA GLY A 253 -25.15 37.55 -30.29
C GLY A 253 -25.61 36.14 -30.56
N GLY A 254 -26.75 35.75 -29.98
CA GLY A 254 -27.28 34.40 -30.07
C GLY A 254 -27.82 34.00 -31.45
N LYS A 255 -28.10 32.70 -31.60
CA LYS A 255 -29.13 32.20 -32.50
C LYS A 255 -29.87 31.05 -31.84
N LYS A 256 -31.15 31.29 -31.55
CA LYS A 256 -32.17 30.29 -31.22
C LYS A 256 -32.37 29.37 -32.43
N GLY A 257 -32.48 28.08 -32.17
CA GLY A 257 -32.97 27.07 -33.10
C GLY A 257 -33.33 25.83 -32.31
N GLY A 258 -34.59 25.73 -31.88
CA GLY A 258 -35.05 24.69 -30.98
C GLY A 258 -35.21 23.33 -31.65
N LYS A 259 -34.92 22.26 -30.90
CA LYS A 259 -35.57 20.94 -31.00
C LYS A 259 -35.45 20.21 -29.65
N ARG A 260 -36.58 20.18 -28.96
CA ARG A 260 -37.20 19.07 -28.21
C ARG A 260 -36.36 18.35 -27.12
N ASN A 261 -36.81 18.54 -25.87
CA ASN A 261 -36.80 17.59 -24.75
C ASN A 261 -35.60 16.64 -24.60
N PHE A 262 -34.49 17.16 -24.08
CA PHE A 262 -33.57 16.44 -23.19
C PHE A 262 -33.22 17.36 -22.02
N LYS A 263 -34.17 17.55 -21.11
CA LYS A 263 -33.98 18.32 -19.89
C LYS A 263 -33.82 17.39 -18.69
N PHE A 264 -32.92 16.42 -18.82
CA PHE A 264 -32.36 15.67 -17.69
C PHE A 264 -30.87 15.41 -17.98
N LEU A 265 -30.03 15.80 -17.03
CA LEU A 265 -28.56 15.69 -17.01
C LEU A 265 -27.80 16.50 -18.08
N HIS A 266 -27.37 17.71 -17.72
CA HIS A 266 -26.03 18.23 -18.03
C HIS A 266 -25.71 19.47 -17.17
N ASN A 267 -25.76 19.31 -15.85
CA ASN A 267 -24.91 20.10 -14.96
C ASN A 267 -23.71 19.22 -14.60
N MET A 268 -22.92 18.82 -15.61
CA MET A 268 -21.59 18.28 -15.35
C MET A 268 -20.72 19.46 -14.95
N THR A 269 -20.64 19.73 -13.65
CA THR A 269 -19.66 20.61 -13.03
C THR A 269 -18.29 20.27 -13.60
N LYS A 270 -17.69 21.21 -14.34
CA LYS A 270 -16.34 21.05 -14.90
C LYS A 270 -15.38 20.71 -13.75
N CYS A 271 -14.73 19.54 -13.82
CA CYS A 271 -13.78 19.11 -12.80
C CYS A 271 -12.67 20.13 -12.63
N LYS A 272 -12.42 20.54 -11.38
CA LYS A 272 -11.30 21.40 -11.03
C LYS A 272 -10.11 20.55 -10.56
N THR A 273 -9.08 20.46 -11.38
CA THR A 273 -7.82 19.83 -11.00
C THR A 273 -7.02 20.76 -10.10
N ILE A 274 -6.61 20.29 -8.93
CA ILE A 274 -5.80 21.04 -7.97
C ILE A 274 -4.42 20.41 -7.88
N LEU A 275 -3.41 21.21 -8.19
CA LEU A 275 -2.03 20.79 -8.11
C LEU A 275 -1.52 20.95 -6.66
N ALA A 276 -0.77 19.96 -6.17
CA ALA A 276 -0.13 19.99 -4.87
C ALA A 276 0.76 21.23 -4.68
N SER A 277 1.36 21.76 -5.76
CA SER A 277 2.17 22.98 -5.73
C SER A 277 1.39 24.23 -5.35
N THR A 278 0.14 24.35 -5.80
CA THR A 278 -0.69 25.51 -5.51
C THR A 278 -0.97 25.56 -4.01
N VAL A 279 -1.40 24.44 -3.43
CA VAL A 279 -1.68 24.32 -1.99
C VAL A 279 -0.40 24.47 -1.17
N SER A 280 0.70 23.83 -1.57
CA SER A 280 1.95 23.87 -0.81
C SER A 280 2.61 25.24 -0.80
N SER A 281 2.47 26.03 -1.88
CA SER A 281 3.03 27.39 -1.96
C SER A 281 2.53 28.30 -0.84
N HIS A 282 1.24 28.24 -0.53
CA HIS A 282 0.62 28.98 0.57
C HIS A 282 1.30 28.66 1.92
N PHE A 283 1.46 27.37 2.23
CA PHE A 283 2.10 26.96 3.48
C PHE A 283 3.60 27.27 3.51
N ARG A 284 4.31 27.13 2.39
CA ARG A 284 5.75 27.46 2.30
C ARG A 284 5.98 28.94 2.58
N ASN A 285 5.15 29.82 2.04
CA ASN A 285 5.26 31.27 2.28
C ASN A 285 4.96 31.62 3.74
N GLN A 286 3.96 30.99 4.35
CA GLN A 286 3.68 31.15 5.78
C GLN A 286 4.86 30.73 6.65
N ILE A 287 5.44 29.56 6.40
CA ILE A 287 6.58 29.03 7.16
C ILE A 287 7.80 29.96 6.98
N LYS A 288 8.11 30.38 5.76
CA LYS A 288 9.22 31.30 5.46
C LYS A 288 9.06 32.62 6.22
N ARG A 289 7.84 33.17 6.27
CA ARG A 289 7.54 34.38 7.02
C ARG A 289 7.79 34.19 8.52
N VAL A 290 7.31 33.09 9.10
CA VAL A 290 7.49 32.79 10.54
C VAL A 290 8.98 32.64 10.89
N VAL A 291 9.73 31.87 10.10
CA VAL A 291 11.18 31.67 10.28
C VAL A 291 11.91 33.01 10.22
N SER A 292 11.61 33.84 9.23
CA SER A 292 12.25 35.15 9.04
C SER A 292 11.92 36.13 10.16
N GLN A 293 10.64 36.21 10.58
CA GLN A 293 10.17 37.13 11.61
C GLN A 293 10.72 36.79 12.99
N ARG A 294 10.75 35.49 13.34
CA ARG A 294 11.28 35.02 14.63
C ARG A 294 12.80 34.92 14.66
N LYS A 295 13.48 35.07 13.52
CA LYS A 295 14.94 34.88 13.36
C LYS A 295 15.44 33.54 13.92
N ILE A 296 14.61 32.50 13.83
CA ILE A 296 14.94 31.14 14.27
C ILE A 296 15.57 30.37 13.11
N LYS A 297 16.40 29.38 13.44
CA LYS A 297 16.99 28.48 12.45
C LYS A 297 16.87 27.02 12.91
N PRO A 298 15.66 26.42 12.85
CA PRO A 298 15.47 25.03 13.25
C PRO A 298 16.31 24.09 12.39
N SER A 299 16.95 23.13 13.05
CA SER A 299 17.84 22.15 12.42
C SER A 299 17.14 20.82 12.17
N LEU A 300 17.29 20.32 10.95
CA LEU A 300 16.73 19.05 10.50
C LEU A 300 17.81 18.16 9.90
N VAL A 301 17.90 16.92 10.38
CA VAL A 301 18.71 15.87 9.77
C VAL A 301 17.82 14.88 9.00
N GLY A 302 18.18 14.62 7.75
CA GLY A 302 17.56 13.58 6.94
C GLY A 302 18.52 12.43 6.69
N PHE A 303 18.10 11.20 6.99
CA PHE A 303 18.89 9.99 6.77
C PHE A 303 18.48 9.25 5.51
N LEU A 304 19.37 9.20 4.52
CA LEU A 304 19.20 8.44 3.29
C LEU A 304 20.07 7.18 3.37
N ALA A 305 19.41 6.01 3.45
CA ALA A 305 20.05 4.70 3.58
C ALA A 305 19.62 3.72 2.49
N ASN A 306 19.12 4.22 1.36
CA ASN A 306 18.72 3.41 0.23
C ASN A 306 19.30 3.99 -1.08
N ASP A 307 19.46 3.12 -2.06
CA ASP A 307 19.98 3.47 -3.38
C ASP A 307 18.88 3.78 -4.39
N ASP A 308 17.64 3.93 -3.93
CA ASP A 308 16.49 4.24 -4.80
C ASP A 308 16.67 5.64 -5.42
N PRO A 309 16.75 5.74 -6.76
CA PRO A 309 16.87 7.02 -7.45
C PRO A 309 15.74 8.00 -7.09
N ALA A 310 14.52 7.48 -6.86
CA ALA A 310 13.38 8.31 -6.48
C ALA A 310 13.54 8.91 -5.08
N ALA A 311 14.03 8.11 -4.12
CA ALA A 311 14.33 8.58 -2.77
C ALA A 311 15.46 9.61 -2.76
N LYS A 312 16.53 9.39 -3.55
CA LYS A 312 17.64 10.35 -3.70
C LYS A 312 17.15 11.69 -4.26
N GLN A 313 16.37 11.66 -5.33
CA GLN A 313 15.80 12.87 -5.92
C GLN A 313 14.89 13.60 -4.94
N TYR A 314 14.04 12.87 -4.21
CA TYR A 314 13.17 13.44 -3.18
C TYR A 314 13.98 14.06 -2.03
N ALA A 315 15.09 13.45 -1.63
CA ALA A 315 15.99 13.98 -0.60
C ALA A 315 16.66 15.28 -1.03
N GLU A 316 17.18 15.34 -2.26
CA GLU A 316 17.79 16.55 -2.84
C GLU A 316 16.77 17.70 -2.97
N HIS A 317 15.55 17.39 -3.42
CA HIS A 317 14.46 18.37 -3.44
C HIS A 317 14.09 18.86 -2.04
N THR A 318 14.08 17.98 -1.05
CA THR A 318 13.80 18.36 0.34
C THR A 318 14.89 19.27 0.89
N ALA A 319 16.17 18.99 0.60
CA ALA A 319 17.29 19.83 0.99
C ALA A 319 17.21 21.24 0.41
N SER A 320 17.06 21.36 -0.92
CA SER A 320 16.90 22.66 -1.60
C SER A 320 15.72 23.45 -1.03
N SER A 321 14.59 22.75 -0.88
CA SER A 321 13.35 23.29 -0.36
C SER A 321 13.48 23.82 1.08
N CYS A 322 14.28 23.18 1.94
CA CYS A 322 14.54 23.65 3.31
C CYS A 322 15.41 24.90 3.32
N LYS A 323 16.47 24.92 2.50
CA LYS A 323 17.36 26.08 2.33
C LYS A 323 16.60 27.33 1.87
N ASP A 324 15.68 27.20 0.92
CA ASP A 324 14.86 28.32 0.41
C ASP A 324 14.00 29.04 1.46
N ILE A 325 13.68 28.32 2.54
CA ILE A 325 12.81 28.77 3.63
C ILE A 325 13.63 29.28 4.82
N GLY A 326 14.95 29.05 4.83
CA GLY A 326 15.84 29.45 5.93
C GLY A 326 15.98 28.39 7.03
N LEU A 327 15.64 27.13 6.76
CA LEU A 327 15.86 26.03 7.69
C LEU A 327 17.27 25.46 7.54
N ASP A 328 17.88 25.02 8.64
CA ASP A 328 19.13 24.27 8.57
C ASP A 328 18.83 22.81 8.26
N PHE A 329 19.41 22.28 7.19
CA PHE A 329 19.14 20.91 6.73
C PHE A 329 20.43 20.18 6.41
N LYS A 330 20.62 19.03 7.06
CA LYS A 330 21.75 18.13 6.83
C LYS A 330 21.24 16.81 6.27
N LEU A 331 21.61 16.51 5.02
CA LEU A 331 21.42 15.20 4.44
C LEU A 331 22.60 14.29 4.82
N VAL A 332 22.32 13.19 5.51
CA VAL A 332 23.31 12.18 5.85
C VAL A 332 23.03 10.93 5.02
N LYS A 333 23.97 10.60 4.14
CA LYS A 333 23.98 9.34 3.39
C LYS A 333 24.80 8.33 4.19
N LEU A 334 24.24 7.15 4.41
CA LEU A 334 24.86 6.12 5.23
C LEU A 334 24.41 4.73 4.76
N ASP A 335 25.18 3.71 5.14
CA ASP A 335 24.77 2.32 4.95
C ASP A 335 23.63 1.94 5.89
N LYS A 336 22.77 1.02 5.44
CA LYS A 336 21.57 0.57 6.18
C LYS A 336 21.88 0.17 7.63
N ASP A 337 23.01 -0.50 7.85
CA ASP A 337 23.42 -1.00 9.16
C ASP A 337 23.85 0.11 10.12
N ALA A 338 24.35 1.23 9.60
CA ALA A 338 24.76 2.39 10.39
C ALA A 338 23.57 3.30 10.78
N LEU A 339 22.38 3.10 10.19
CA LEU A 339 21.24 4.01 10.33
C LEU A 339 20.79 4.13 11.78
N LYS A 340 20.58 3.00 12.46
CA LYS A 340 20.04 2.97 13.83
C LYS A 340 20.94 3.72 14.81
N LEU A 341 22.25 3.52 14.72
CA LEU A 341 23.23 4.21 15.57
C LEU A 341 23.22 5.72 15.32
N ASN A 342 23.10 6.15 14.06
CA ASN A 342 23.04 7.57 13.72
C ASN A 342 21.74 8.23 14.18
N ILE A 343 20.61 7.53 14.16
CA ILE A 343 19.35 8.00 14.76
C ILE A 343 19.53 8.23 16.26
N ILE A 344 20.12 7.28 16.99
CA ILE A 344 20.36 7.41 18.44
C ILE A 344 21.26 8.61 18.75
N LYS A 345 22.32 8.82 17.96
CA LYS A 345 23.18 10.01 18.08
C LYS A 345 22.41 11.30 17.84
N ALA A 346 21.59 11.35 16.78
CA ALA A 346 20.78 12.53 16.46
C ALA A 346 19.68 12.82 17.50
N ASN A 347 19.12 11.78 18.13
CA ASN A 347 18.18 11.95 19.24
C ASN A 347 18.85 12.64 20.44
N SER A 348 20.12 12.34 20.71
CA SER A 348 20.85 12.90 21.85
C SER A 348 21.40 14.31 21.59
N ASP A 349 21.55 14.72 20.33
CA ASP A 349 22.10 16.03 19.97
C ASP A 349 21.07 17.16 20.14
N LYS A 350 21.31 18.07 21.10
CA LYS A 350 20.43 19.21 21.38
C LYS A 350 20.35 20.22 20.23
N ASN A 351 21.32 20.22 19.32
CA ASN A 351 21.31 21.12 18.16
C ASN A 351 20.41 20.62 17.03
N ILE A 352 19.96 19.36 17.07
CA ILE A 352 19.05 18.77 16.09
C ILE A 352 17.62 18.88 16.61
N ASN A 353 16.77 19.61 15.91
CA ASN A 353 15.36 19.79 16.30
C ASN A 353 14.43 18.78 15.61
N GLY A 354 14.83 18.21 14.49
CA GLY A 354 14.04 17.23 13.77
C GLY A 354 14.88 16.17 13.05
N ILE A 355 14.29 14.99 12.90
CA ILE A 355 14.85 13.83 12.22
C ILE A 355 13.82 13.33 11.20
N MET A 356 14.30 12.98 10.01
CA MET A 356 13.51 12.28 8.99
C MET A 356 14.31 11.11 8.39
N VAL A 357 13.62 10.06 7.97
CA VAL A 357 14.25 8.87 7.39
C VAL A 357 13.58 8.54 6.07
N TYR A 358 14.35 8.37 5.01
CA TYR A 358 13.81 8.03 3.69
C TYR A 358 13.53 6.52 3.59
N TYR A 359 12.25 6.15 3.72
CA TYR A 359 11.77 4.78 3.56
C TYR A 359 11.46 4.43 2.08
N PRO A 360 11.45 3.13 1.72
CA PRO A 360 11.83 1.97 2.53
C PRO A 360 13.36 1.83 2.68
N VAL A 361 13.82 1.37 3.84
CA VAL A 361 15.26 1.11 4.07
C VAL A 361 15.55 -0.38 3.86
N PHE A 362 14.90 -1.21 4.67
CA PHE A 362 14.95 -2.67 4.58
C PHE A 362 13.71 -3.26 3.89
N GLY A 363 12.60 -2.53 3.85
CA GLY A 363 11.35 -3.00 3.22
C GLY A 363 10.63 -4.09 4.01
N ASN A 364 10.99 -4.30 5.28
CA ASN A 364 10.42 -5.31 6.16
C ASN A 364 10.12 -4.72 7.56
N HIS A 365 9.87 -5.58 8.56
CA HIS A 365 9.57 -5.16 9.94
C HIS A 365 10.68 -4.31 10.59
N THR A 366 11.92 -4.37 10.10
CA THR A 366 13.02 -3.52 10.60
C THR A 366 12.76 -2.04 10.37
N ASP A 367 12.04 -1.67 9.30
CA ASP A 367 11.66 -0.27 9.08
C ASP A 367 10.69 0.23 10.16
N TYR A 368 9.89 -0.66 10.74
CA TYR A 368 9.00 -0.34 11.85
C TYR A 368 9.78 -0.08 13.15
N THR A 369 10.77 -0.91 13.46
CA THR A 369 11.63 -0.69 14.64
C THR A 369 12.47 0.57 14.50
N LEU A 370 12.93 0.90 13.28
CA LEU A 370 13.62 2.16 12.99
C LEU A 370 12.73 3.38 13.24
N ARG A 371 11.46 3.37 12.79
CA ARG A 371 10.53 4.49 13.04
C ARG A 371 10.38 4.77 14.53
N ASN A 372 10.24 3.72 15.33
CA ASN A 372 10.09 3.81 16.78
C ASN A 372 11.39 4.19 17.51
N SER A 373 12.53 4.20 16.82
CA SER A 373 13.80 4.63 17.41
C SER A 373 14.01 6.14 17.32
N VAL A 374 13.21 6.88 16.55
CA VAL A 374 13.26 8.34 16.48
C VAL A 374 12.51 8.91 17.69
N ASP A 375 13.09 9.90 18.36
CA ASP A 375 12.46 10.57 19.50
C ASP A 375 11.16 11.28 19.07
N ASP A 376 10.07 11.13 19.85
CA ASP A 376 8.77 11.75 19.56
C ASP A 376 8.82 13.28 19.45
N LEU A 377 9.76 13.93 20.14
CA LEU A 377 9.99 15.38 20.04
C LEU A 377 10.79 15.78 18.80
N LYS A 378 11.41 14.83 18.10
CA LYS A 378 12.22 15.06 16.89
C LYS A 378 11.65 14.38 15.64
N ASP A 379 10.70 13.46 15.78
CA ASP A 379 10.02 12.82 14.66
C ASP A 379 9.09 13.83 13.96
N ILE A 380 9.58 14.49 12.91
CA ILE A 380 8.78 15.49 12.18
C ILE A 380 7.72 14.88 11.27
N GLU A 381 7.88 13.59 10.93
CA GLU A 381 6.98 12.88 10.02
C GLU A 381 5.78 12.29 10.79
N GLY A 382 5.93 12.10 12.11
CA GLY A 382 4.91 11.58 13.01
C GLY A 382 4.64 10.09 12.76
N LEU A 383 5.70 9.34 12.43
CA LEU A 383 5.66 7.93 12.03
C LEU A 383 5.92 6.95 13.18
N ALA A 384 6.42 7.42 14.33
CA ALA A 384 6.55 6.58 15.52
C ALA A 384 5.19 5.98 15.90
N HIS A 385 5.17 4.67 16.19
CA HIS A 385 3.95 3.91 16.39
C HIS A 385 3.13 4.41 17.58
N ASN A 386 3.80 4.70 18.71
CA ASN A 386 3.17 5.29 19.89
C ASN A 386 2.48 6.61 19.52
N ALA A 387 3.16 7.40 18.69
CA ALA A 387 2.59 8.59 18.12
C ALA A 387 1.35 8.20 17.28
N VAL A 388 1.45 7.38 16.24
CA VAL A 388 0.29 7.06 15.38
C VAL A 388 -0.90 6.51 16.18
N ASN A 389 -0.68 5.66 17.19
CA ASN A 389 -1.75 5.06 17.97
C ASN A 389 -2.53 6.05 18.84
N SER A 390 -1.86 7.05 19.40
CA SER A 390 -2.53 8.07 20.22
C SER A 390 -3.60 8.85 19.44
N ILE A 391 -3.51 8.91 18.10
CA ILE A 391 -4.50 9.55 17.22
C ILE A 391 -5.86 8.85 17.30
N TYR A 392 -5.89 7.54 17.52
CA TYR A 392 -7.13 6.78 17.63
C TYR A 392 -7.93 7.16 18.88
N HIS A 393 -7.23 7.42 19.98
CA HIS A 393 -7.84 7.79 21.24
C HIS A 393 -8.19 9.27 21.27
N ASP A 394 -7.20 10.14 21.09
CA ASP A 394 -7.37 11.59 21.20
C ASP A 394 -6.31 12.35 20.38
N PRO A 395 -6.66 12.78 19.14
CA PRO A 395 -5.73 13.54 18.31
C PRO A 395 -5.44 14.95 18.83
N SER A 396 -6.20 15.47 19.81
CA SER A 396 -5.97 16.81 20.36
C SER A 396 -4.76 16.86 21.30
N LYS A 397 -4.44 15.74 21.96
CA LYS A 397 -3.30 15.60 22.88
C LYS A 397 -1.94 15.51 22.18
N LYS A 398 -1.95 15.51 20.86
CA LYS A 398 -0.76 15.33 20.03
C LYS A 398 -0.07 16.65 19.72
N LYS A 399 1.25 16.67 19.93
CA LYS A 399 2.14 17.78 19.53
C LYS A 399 2.08 18.03 18.01
N ILE A 400 2.16 16.94 17.24
CA ILE A 400 2.12 16.96 15.77
C ILE A 400 1.25 15.82 15.20
N LEU A 401 0.77 15.98 13.96
CA LEU A 401 0.05 14.95 13.22
C LEU A 401 0.92 14.39 12.08
N PRO A 402 0.73 13.12 11.67
CA PRO A 402 1.51 12.53 10.61
C PRO A 402 1.38 13.32 9.30
N CYS A 403 2.48 13.54 8.61
CA CYS A 403 2.58 14.53 7.53
C CYS A 403 1.63 14.26 6.35
N THR A 404 1.46 12.99 5.96
CA THR A 404 0.59 12.59 4.83
C THR A 404 -0.90 12.75 5.15
N PRO A 405 -1.44 12.19 6.25
CA PRO A 405 -2.80 12.49 6.70
C PRO A 405 -3.05 14.00 6.85
N LEU A 406 -2.11 14.73 7.46
CA LEU A 406 -2.22 16.16 7.65
C LEU A 406 -2.28 16.92 6.31
N ALA A 407 -1.48 16.53 5.33
CA ALA A 407 -1.47 17.13 4.00
C ALA A 407 -2.82 16.97 3.30
N ILE A 408 -3.43 15.79 3.37
CA ILE A 408 -4.75 15.52 2.81
C ILE A 408 -5.82 16.37 3.50
N ILE A 409 -5.78 16.47 4.83
CA ILE A 409 -6.69 17.36 5.59
C ILE A 409 -6.53 18.82 5.13
N LYS A 410 -5.29 19.31 4.97
CA LYS A 410 -5.05 20.68 4.49
C LYS A 410 -5.49 20.91 3.04
N ILE A 411 -5.41 19.89 2.19
CA ILE A 411 -5.98 19.95 0.84
C ILE A 411 -7.51 20.05 0.91
N LEU A 412 -8.17 19.25 1.76
CA LEU A 412 -9.63 19.31 1.92
C LEU A 412 -10.09 20.65 2.51
N GLU A 413 -9.35 21.22 3.46
CA GLU A 413 -9.57 22.58 3.97
C GLU A 413 -9.45 23.61 2.84
N TYR A 414 -8.40 23.53 2.02
CA TYR A 414 -8.18 24.43 0.88
C TYR A 414 -9.29 24.35 -0.18
N ILE A 415 -9.89 23.17 -0.36
CA ILE A 415 -11.01 22.94 -1.28
C ILE A 415 -12.35 23.45 -0.69
N GLY A 416 -12.38 23.85 0.57
CA GLY A 416 -13.59 24.33 1.25
C GLY A 416 -14.54 23.20 1.67
N GLN A 417 -14.04 21.97 1.87
CA GLN A 417 -14.87 20.86 2.33
C GLN A 417 -15.13 20.88 3.83
N TYR A 418 -14.26 21.54 4.59
CA TYR A 418 -14.45 21.78 6.00
C TYR A 418 -15.44 22.92 6.18
N LYS A 419 -16.60 22.61 6.79
CA LYS A 419 -17.63 23.61 7.06
C LYS A 419 -17.20 24.48 8.24
N ASN A 420 -16.78 25.72 7.96
CA ASN A 420 -16.38 26.69 8.99
C ASN A 420 -17.53 27.10 9.91
N SER A 421 -18.79 26.86 9.52
CA SER A 421 -19.97 27.10 10.34
C SER A 421 -20.18 26.06 11.45
N LEU A 422 -19.45 24.94 11.41
CA LEU A 422 -19.54 23.87 12.41
C LEU A 422 -18.38 23.96 13.40
N VAL A 423 -18.64 23.53 14.62
CA VAL A 423 -17.62 23.47 15.68
C VAL A 423 -16.49 22.52 15.27
N HIS A 424 -15.28 22.80 15.74
CA HIS A 424 -14.13 21.93 15.55
C HIS A 424 -14.44 20.50 16.02
N GLY A 425 -14.07 19.50 15.23
CA GLY A 425 -14.44 18.09 15.49
C GLY A 425 -15.77 17.65 14.87
N ASP A 426 -16.52 18.55 14.21
CA ASP A 426 -17.73 18.21 13.44
C ASP A 426 -17.71 18.85 12.03
N ARG A 427 -16.58 19.39 11.58
CA ARG A 427 -16.47 20.18 10.33
C ARG A 427 -16.71 19.35 9.06
N LEU A 428 -16.62 18.03 9.15
CA LEU A 428 -16.94 17.07 8.09
C LEU A 428 -18.24 16.30 8.35
N LYS A 429 -19.05 16.72 9.32
CA LYS A 429 -20.32 16.06 9.64
C LYS A 429 -21.23 15.95 8.43
N GLY A 430 -21.73 14.73 8.21
CA GLY A 430 -22.59 14.36 7.09
C GLY A 430 -21.85 14.06 5.79
N ARG A 431 -20.51 14.09 5.77
CA ARG A 431 -19.71 13.61 4.62
C ARG A 431 -19.40 12.13 4.76
N THR A 432 -19.48 11.41 3.66
CA THR A 432 -19.01 10.03 3.56
C THR A 432 -17.69 9.99 2.80
N VAL A 433 -16.66 9.39 3.40
CA VAL A 433 -15.31 9.31 2.84
C VAL A 433 -14.90 7.85 2.68
N THR A 434 -14.40 7.45 1.51
CA THR A 434 -13.72 6.15 1.34
C THR A 434 -12.23 6.36 1.21
N ILE A 435 -11.44 5.63 2.00
CA ILE A 435 -9.98 5.58 1.92
C ILE A 435 -9.59 4.19 1.44
N ILE A 436 -8.97 4.11 0.27
CA ILE A 436 -8.43 2.88 -0.31
C ILE A 436 -6.94 2.80 0.01
N ASN A 437 -6.67 2.37 1.24
CA ASN A 437 -5.38 2.06 1.85
C ASN A 437 -5.61 2.08 3.38
N ARG A 438 -5.23 1.01 4.10
CA ARG A 438 -5.27 0.96 5.58
C ARG A 438 -3.89 0.75 6.20
N SER A 439 -2.84 1.27 5.56
CA SER A 439 -1.49 1.27 6.12
C SER A 439 -1.43 2.05 7.43
N GLU A 440 -0.57 1.60 8.34
CA GLU A 440 -0.28 2.27 9.62
C GLU A 440 0.34 3.65 9.43
N ILE A 441 1.04 3.87 8.32
CA ILE A 441 1.78 5.11 8.04
C ILE A 441 0.84 6.24 7.63
N ALA A 442 -0.23 5.93 6.87
CA ALA A 442 -1.07 6.96 6.26
C ALA A 442 -2.57 6.63 6.29
N GLY A 443 -2.96 5.44 5.84
CA GLY A 443 -4.36 5.09 5.63
C GLY A 443 -5.19 5.09 6.90
N ARG A 444 -4.78 4.29 7.89
CA ARG A 444 -5.47 4.15 9.18
C ARG A 444 -5.48 5.46 10.00
N PRO A 445 -4.36 6.21 10.16
CA PRO A 445 -4.41 7.50 10.86
C PRO A 445 -5.25 8.55 10.14
N LEU A 446 -5.27 8.56 8.80
CA LEU A 446 -6.16 9.44 8.04
C LEU A 446 -7.63 9.12 8.30
N ALA A 447 -7.99 7.83 8.34
CA ALA A 447 -9.36 7.40 8.63
C ALA A 447 -9.83 7.90 10.00
N ALA A 448 -8.99 7.71 11.02
CA ALA A 448 -9.27 8.17 12.38
C ALA A 448 -9.43 9.70 12.45
N LEU A 449 -8.52 10.47 11.84
CA LEU A 449 -8.58 11.93 11.87
C LEU A 449 -9.85 12.50 11.21
N LEU A 450 -10.24 11.95 10.05
CA LEU A 450 -11.46 12.39 9.36
C LEU A 450 -12.71 12.00 10.13
N ALA A 451 -12.73 10.81 10.75
CA ALA A 451 -13.84 10.36 11.58
C ALA A 451 -14.01 11.22 12.84
N LYS A 452 -12.91 11.66 13.46
CA LYS A 452 -12.92 12.60 14.59
C LYS A 452 -13.42 14.00 14.22
N GLU A 453 -13.40 14.38 12.94
CA GLU A 453 -14.05 15.59 12.41
C GLU A 453 -15.53 15.37 12.00
N GLY A 454 -16.10 14.22 12.36
CA GLY A 454 -17.53 13.90 12.18
C GLY A 454 -17.87 13.22 10.85
N ALA A 455 -16.88 12.86 10.03
CA ALA A 455 -17.13 12.12 8.80
C ALA A 455 -17.47 10.65 9.06
N ASN A 456 -18.29 10.05 8.19
CA ASN A 456 -18.40 8.59 8.10
C ASN A 456 -17.30 8.09 7.17
N VAL A 457 -16.33 7.33 7.70
CA VAL A 457 -15.16 6.93 6.90
C VAL A 457 -15.15 5.42 6.67
N TYR A 458 -15.15 5.00 5.41
CA TYR A 458 -14.92 3.62 5.01
C TYR A 458 -13.43 3.43 4.72
N SER A 459 -12.73 2.70 5.58
CA SER A 459 -11.34 2.29 5.38
C SER A 459 -11.32 0.94 4.67
N VAL A 460 -10.79 0.93 3.46
CA VAL A 460 -10.70 -0.25 2.60
C VAL A 460 -9.28 -0.80 2.64
N ASP A 461 -9.19 -2.11 2.83
CA ASP A 461 -7.97 -2.90 2.71
C ASP A 461 -8.18 -4.04 1.70
N LYS A 462 -7.13 -4.82 1.42
CA LYS A 462 -7.18 -5.97 0.51
C LYS A 462 -8.18 -7.04 0.97
N HIS A 463 -8.40 -7.16 2.28
CA HIS A 463 -9.15 -8.26 2.88
C HIS A 463 -10.58 -7.90 3.28
N ASN A 464 -10.81 -6.66 3.75
CA ASN A 464 -12.12 -6.24 4.24
C ASN A 464 -12.27 -4.71 4.22
N VAL A 465 -13.48 -4.25 4.56
CA VAL A 465 -13.81 -2.84 4.76
C VAL A 465 -14.20 -2.60 6.22
N GLN A 466 -13.67 -1.53 6.80
CA GLN A 466 -14.02 -1.05 8.13
C GLN A 466 -14.71 0.31 8.04
N LYS A 467 -15.67 0.55 8.93
CA LYS A 467 -16.31 1.84 9.11
C LYS A 467 -15.78 2.51 10.37
N PHE A 468 -15.09 3.63 10.16
CA PHE A 468 -14.62 4.52 11.21
C PHE A 468 -15.67 5.62 11.41
N THR A 469 -16.07 5.80 12.66
CA THR A 469 -16.92 6.89 13.14
C THR A 469 -16.19 7.64 14.24
N LYS A 470 -16.78 8.72 14.74
CA LYS A 470 -16.16 9.56 15.78
C LYS A 470 -15.76 8.77 17.03
N ASN A 471 -16.55 7.76 17.39
CA ASN A 471 -16.40 6.99 18.61
C ASN A 471 -15.97 5.55 18.36
N ASP A 472 -16.38 4.95 17.24
CA ASP A 472 -16.26 3.52 17.02
C ASP A 472 -15.58 3.17 15.69
N ILE A 473 -14.89 2.03 15.68
CA ILE A 473 -14.38 1.36 14.49
C ILE A 473 -15.11 0.02 14.39
N LEU A 474 -15.84 -0.16 13.29
CA LEU A 474 -16.68 -1.34 13.07
C LEU A 474 -16.19 -2.09 11.83
N ASP A 475 -16.03 -3.40 11.93
CA ASP A 475 -15.90 -4.25 10.74
C ASP A 475 -17.24 -4.27 9.99
N THR A 476 -17.16 -4.37 8.66
CA THR A 476 -18.35 -4.42 7.80
C THR A 476 -18.23 -5.55 6.80
N ASP A 477 -19.35 -6.17 6.46
CA ASP A 477 -19.45 -7.17 5.39
C ASP A 477 -19.53 -6.53 3.98
N LEU A 478 -19.25 -5.23 3.90
CA LEU A 478 -19.33 -4.48 2.64
C LEU A 478 -18.03 -4.61 1.86
N GLU A 479 -18.15 -4.62 0.54
CA GLU A 479 -17.01 -4.54 -0.36
C GLU A 479 -16.71 -3.10 -0.80
N TYR A 480 -15.49 -2.86 -1.29
CA TYR A 480 -15.11 -1.54 -1.81
C TYR A 480 -16.04 -1.06 -2.94
N THR A 481 -16.52 -1.99 -3.78
CA THR A 481 -17.47 -1.76 -4.87
C THR A 481 -18.82 -1.22 -4.39
N GLN A 482 -19.19 -1.50 -3.13
CA GLN A 482 -20.46 -1.08 -2.54
C GLN A 482 -20.34 0.24 -1.75
N VAL A 483 -19.15 0.55 -1.23
CA VAL A 483 -18.92 1.79 -0.45
C VAL A 483 -18.48 2.96 -1.32
N VAL A 484 -17.67 2.73 -2.36
CA VAL A 484 -17.18 3.79 -3.26
C VAL A 484 -18.33 4.59 -3.91
N PRO A 485 -19.43 3.97 -4.37
CA PRO A 485 -20.57 4.71 -4.94
C PRO A 485 -21.32 5.60 -3.94
N LYS A 486 -21.20 5.32 -2.64
CA LYS A 486 -21.88 6.07 -1.56
C LYS A 486 -21.06 7.28 -1.09
N SER A 487 -19.79 7.37 -1.47
CA SER A 487 -18.84 8.34 -0.91
C SER A 487 -18.83 9.65 -1.66
N ASP A 488 -18.78 10.75 -0.90
CA ASP A 488 -18.61 12.10 -1.44
C ASP A 488 -17.13 12.41 -1.70
N ILE A 489 -16.24 11.78 -0.94
CA ILE A 489 -14.78 11.93 -1.03
C ILE A 489 -14.17 10.54 -1.15
N VAL A 490 -13.32 10.34 -2.15
CA VAL A 490 -12.57 9.09 -2.35
C VAL A 490 -11.09 9.40 -2.39
N ILE A 491 -10.36 8.75 -1.49
CA ILE A 491 -8.93 8.93 -1.28
C ILE A 491 -8.25 7.59 -1.54
N THR A 492 -7.23 7.57 -2.38
CA THR A 492 -6.52 6.33 -2.74
C THR A 492 -5.02 6.50 -2.55
N GLY A 493 -4.37 5.43 -2.11
CA GLY A 493 -2.94 5.39 -1.86
C GLY A 493 -2.36 4.00 -2.03
N VAL A 494 -2.83 3.23 -3.01
CA VAL A 494 -2.36 1.86 -3.25
C VAL A 494 -0.97 1.92 -3.89
N PRO A 495 0.07 1.30 -3.29
CA PRO A 495 1.44 1.33 -3.79
C PRO A 495 1.66 0.35 -4.96
N ASP A 496 0.72 0.30 -5.91
CA ASP A 496 0.77 -0.55 -7.09
C ASP A 496 0.49 0.28 -8.34
N ALA A 497 1.40 0.19 -9.32
CA ALA A 497 1.30 0.88 -10.60
C ALA A 497 0.13 0.36 -11.45
N ASN A 498 -0.23 -0.91 -11.30
CA ASN A 498 -1.30 -1.57 -12.06
C ASN A 498 -2.68 -1.29 -11.48
N TYR A 499 -2.76 -0.90 -10.21
CA TYR A 499 -4.02 -0.57 -9.58
C TYR A 499 -4.64 0.68 -10.22
N LYS A 500 -5.89 0.54 -10.67
CA LYS A 500 -6.73 1.62 -11.18
C LYS A 500 -8.12 1.46 -10.58
N LEU A 501 -8.60 2.48 -9.89
CA LEU A 501 -9.95 2.55 -9.39
C LEU A 501 -10.88 2.85 -10.57
N PRO A 502 -11.84 1.96 -10.89
CA PRO A 502 -12.76 2.17 -11.99
C PRO A 502 -13.60 3.42 -11.80
N SER A 503 -13.58 4.32 -12.79
CA SER A 503 -14.34 5.58 -12.73
C SER A 503 -15.84 5.33 -12.70
N ASN A 504 -16.34 4.20 -13.22
CA ASN A 504 -17.76 3.80 -13.18
C ASN A 504 -18.35 3.69 -11.76
N LEU A 505 -17.54 3.32 -10.77
CA LEU A 505 -17.97 3.18 -9.37
C LEU A 505 -18.14 4.52 -8.66
N LEU A 506 -17.55 5.59 -9.19
CA LEU A 506 -17.52 6.90 -8.53
C LEU A 506 -18.82 7.66 -8.71
N LYS A 507 -19.31 8.22 -7.60
CA LYS A 507 -20.44 9.15 -7.58
C LYS A 507 -20.13 10.40 -8.43
N PRO A 508 -21.07 10.88 -9.26
CA PRO A 508 -20.91 12.16 -9.95
C PRO A 508 -20.68 13.31 -8.95
N GLY A 509 -19.67 14.14 -9.22
CA GLY A 509 -19.27 15.23 -8.32
C GLY A 509 -18.38 14.83 -7.15
N VAL A 510 -17.87 13.59 -7.10
CA VAL A 510 -16.93 13.13 -6.07
C VAL A 510 -15.66 13.98 -6.00
N ILE A 511 -15.05 14.05 -4.82
CA ILE A 511 -13.71 14.61 -4.63
C ILE A 511 -12.71 13.47 -4.63
N ALA A 512 -11.83 13.44 -5.61
CA ALA A 512 -10.84 12.39 -5.81
C ALA A 512 -9.44 12.86 -5.43
N ILE A 513 -8.80 12.17 -4.48
CA ILE A 513 -7.44 12.49 -3.99
C ILE A 513 -6.55 11.26 -4.09
N ASN A 514 -5.44 11.38 -4.81
CA ASN A 514 -4.41 10.35 -4.88
C ASN A 514 -3.19 10.75 -4.06
N PHE A 515 -2.80 9.91 -3.10
CA PHE A 515 -1.56 10.08 -2.34
C PHE A 515 -0.51 9.00 -2.62
N SER A 516 -0.81 8.03 -3.49
CA SER A 516 0.20 7.09 -3.98
C SER A 516 1.19 7.80 -4.92
N THR A 517 2.39 7.24 -5.02
CA THR A 517 3.37 7.58 -6.05
C THR A 517 2.83 7.29 -7.45
N TYR A 518 1.99 6.27 -7.59
CA TYR A 518 1.36 5.89 -8.85
C TYR A 518 -0.01 6.54 -9.02
N ALA A 519 -0.42 6.74 -10.27
CA ALA A 519 -1.77 7.20 -10.57
C ALA A 519 -2.77 6.07 -10.31
N ASN A 520 -3.50 6.13 -9.20
CA ASN A 520 -4.48 5.09 -8.83
C ASN A 520 -5.88 5.32 -9.42
N PHE A 521 -6.17 6.47 -10.03
CA PHE A 521 -7.44 6.71 -10.74
C PHE A 521 -7.28 6.47 -12.24
N GLU A 522 -8.36 6.10 -12.91
CA GLU A 522 -8.44 6.09 -14.37
C GLU A 522 -8.35 7.51 -14.96
N SER A 523 -7.90 7.62 -16.22
CA SER A 523 -7.65 8.91 -16.88
C SER A 523 -8.90 9.76 -17.09
N ASP A 524 -10.08 9.14 -17.12
CA ASP A 524 -11.38 9.78 -17.33
C ASP A 524 -11.98 10.37 -16.03
N ILE A 525 -11.28 10.30 -14.90
CA ILE A 525 -11.72 10.84 -13.60
C ILE A 525 -12.19 12.30 -13.66
N THR A 526 -11.58 13.10 -14.54
CA THR A 526 -11.91 14.52 -14.75
C THR A 526 -13.30 14.74 -15.36
N SER A 527 -13.94 13.71 -15.92
CA SER A 527 -15.32 13.78 -16.39
C SER A 527 -16.35 13.61 -15.26
N LYS A 528 -15.95 13.03 -14.12
CA LYS A 528 -16.85 12.68 -13.01
C LYS A 528 -16.63 13.48 -11.75
N ALA A 529 -15.37 13.72 -11.40
CA ALA A 529 -15.03 14.37 -10.14
C ALA A 529 -15.35 15.87 -10.18
N SER A 530 -15.80 16.45 -9.07
CA SER A 530 -15.87 17.91 -8.92
C SER A 530 -14.46 18.49 -8.71
N TYR A 531 -13.65 17.79 -7.92
CA TYR A 531 -12.25 18.11 -7.65
C TYR A 531 -11.38 16.88 -7.82
N PHE A 532 -10.24 17.05 -8.48
CA PHE A 532 -9.23 16.00 -8.63
C PHE A 532 -7.86 16.49 -8.18
N VAL A 533 -7.23 15.73 -7.29
CA VAL A 533 -5.88 15.97 -6.78
C VAL A 533 -5.00 14.78 -7.17
N PRO A 534 -4.14 14.92 -8.21
CA PRO A 534 -3.40 13.79 -8.76
C PRO A 534 -2.26 13.30 -7.87
N SER A 535 -1.73 14.17 -7.00
CA SER A 535 -0.67 13.84 -6.04
C SER A 535 -0.72 14.78 -4.84
N VAL A 536 -0.20 14.34 -3.68
CA VAL A 536 -0.13 15.16 -2.45
C VAL A 536 1.30 15.50 -2.00
N GLY A 537 2.33 14.89 -2.60
CA GLY A 537 3.70 14.90 -2.07
C GLY A 537 4.28 16.29 -1.78
N LYS A 538 4.03 17.30 -2.63
CA LYS A 538 4.51 18.67 -2.37
C LYS A 538 3.87 19.30 -1.13
N VAL A 539 2.62 18.93 -0.79
CA VAL A 539 1.95 19.37 0.44
C VAL A 539 2.49 18.61 1.63
N THR A 540 2.80 17.32 1.49
CA THR A 540 3.46 16.51 2.53
C THR A 540 4.78 17.15 2.98
N VAL A 541 5.64 17.58 2.04
CA VAL A 541 6.90 18.29 2.35
C VAL A 541 6.63 19.62 3.09
N ALA A 542 5.56 20.34 2.75
CA ALA A 542 5.21 21.57 3.47
C ALA A 542 4.71 21.28 4.89
N MET A 543 3.96 20.20 5.10
CA MET A 543 3.49 19.78 6.42
C MET A 543 4.64 19.28 7.30
N LEU A 544 5.61 18.58 6.72
CA LEU A 544 6.84 18.17 7.41
C LEU A 544 7.56 19.37 8.04
N LYS A 545 7.73 20.46 7.28
CA LYS A 545 8.35 21.70 7.79
C LYS A 545 7.51 22.40 8.83
N ARG A 546 6.18 22.38 8.69
CA ARG A 546 5.27 22.90 9.71
C ARG A 546 5.39 22.11 11.01
N ASN A 547 5.52 20.79 10.93
CA ASN A 547 5.74 19.93 12.10
C ASN A 547 7.09 20.24 12.76
N LEU A 548 8.15 20.45 11.98
CA LEU A 548 9.45 20.89 12.51
C LEU A 548 9.33 22.18 13.32
N LEU A 549 8.61 23.20 12.82
CA LEU A 549 8.40 24.43 13.58
C LEU A 549 7.64 24.20 14.88
N LYS A 550 6.60 23.35 14.86
CA LYS A 550 5.85 23.01 16.07
C LYS A 550 6.74 22.30 17.09
N LEU A 551 7.54 21.33 16.66
CA LEU A 551 8.45 20.59 17.53
C LEU A 551 9.57 21.49 18.07
N TYR A 552 10.09 22.40 17.25
CA TYR A 552 11.00 23.44 17.70
C TYR A 552 10.40 24.29 18.82
N ASP A 553 9.14 24.74 18.66
CA ASP A 553 8.44 25.49 19.71
C ASP A 553 8.26 24.63 20.98
N TYR A 554 8.01 23.32 20.88
CA TYR A 554 7.90 22.43 22.06
C TYR A 554 9.23 22.08 22.74
N GLN A 555 10.36 22.21 22.04
CA GLN A 555 11.69 21.94 22.61
C GLN A 555 12.26 23.16 23.33
N ASN A 556 11.78 24.37 23.01
CA ASN A 556 12.27 25.64 23.52
C ASN A 556 11.29 26.37 24.46
N ASN A 557 10.07 25.84 24.61
CA ASN A 557 9.12 26.22 25.67
C ASN A 557 9.13 25.13 26.74
#